data_AF-A0A8X6ST69-F1
#
_entry.id   AF-A0A8X6ST69-F1
#
_cell.length_a   1.000
_cell.length_b   1.000
_cell.length_c   1.000
_cell.angle_alpha   90.00
_cell.angle_beta   90.00
_cell.angle_gamma   90.00
#
_symmetry.space_group_name_H-M   'P 1'
#
loop_
_entity.id
_entity.type
_entity.pdbx_description
1 polymer ?
#
loop_
_entity_poly.entity_id
_entity_poly.type
_entity_poly.pdbx_seq_one_letter_code
_entity_poly.pdbx_strand_id
1 'polypeptide(L)'
;MSKYVRQRGCKTLQNEEVVMNYHCCRSGTYKQKGKGLMNLKSQGSAKIGISCPAVIKVRQSTENVVVHYFPKHQNHETQLEHLRLSESDRTAIAGKLKEGVSENIFLQDIREEITVDSGRKMLIEKKDIHNIKRDFNINGYVKRHGMDAVSVKLWAEGMKNNGENCIVFFQRAGTIRE
;
A
#
# COMPACT_ATOMS: atom_id res chain seq x y z
N MET A 1 3.01 -14.64 6.63
CA MET A 1 3.13 -14.93 5.18
C MET A 1 4.47 -14.46 4.65
N SER A 2 5.26 -15.36 4.07
CA SER A 2 6.57 -15.04 3.48
C SER A 2 6.45 -14.82 1.97
N LYS A 3 6.97 -13.70 1.46
CA LYS A 3 6.97 -13.39 0.03
C LYS A 3 8.31 -13.76 -0.60
N TYR A 4 8.27 -14.38 -1.78
CA TYR A 4 9.45 -14.67 -2.58
C TYR A 4 9.57 -13.70 -3.75
N VAL A 5 10.78 -13.23 -4.03
CA VAL A 5 11.08 -12.26 -5.08
C VAL A 5 12.23 -12.75 -5.93
N ARG A 6 12.11 -12.54 -7.24
CA ARG A 6 13.18 -12.81 -8.19
C ARG A 6 14.18 -11.65 -8.15
N GLN A 7 15.37 -11.90 -7.59
CA GLN A 7 16.40 -10.86 -7.43
C GLN A 7 17.26 -10.66 -8.68
N ARG A 8 17.37 -11.69 -9.53
CA ARG A 8 18.16 -11.69 -10.76
C ARG A 8 17.27 -12.12 -11.94
N GLY A 9 17.64 -11.74 -13.16
CA GLY A 9 16.97 -12.23 -14.37
C GLY A 9 16.98 -13.76 -14.46
N CYS A 10 16.15 -14.29 -15.37
CA CYS A 10 16.25 -15.70 -15.75
C CYS A 10 17.62 -15.97 -16.38
N LYS A 11 18.09 -17.21 -16.24
CA LYS A 11 19.30 -17.69 -16.92
C LYS A 11 18.92 -18.83 -17.84
N THR A 12 19.37 -18.78 -19.08
CA THR A 12 19.23 -19.88 -20.02
C THR A 12 20.47 -20.76 -19.93
N LEU A 13 20.27 -22.06 -19.73
CA LEU A 13 21.33 -23.06 -19.75
C LEU A 13 21.66 -23.46 -21.21
N GLN A 14 22.77 -24.16 -21.40
CA GLN A 14 23.17 -24.67 -22.73
C GLN A 14 22.11 -25.62 -23.33
N ASN A 15 21.35 -26.31 -22.48
CA ASN A 15 20.26 -27.21 -22.86
C ASN A 15 18.93 -26.47 -23.12
N GLU A 16 18.99 -25.16 -23.39
CA GLU A 16 17.84 -24.25 -23.57
C GLU A 16 16.88 -24.12 -22.36
N GLU A 17 17.17 -24.80 -21.26
CA GLU A 17 16.39 -24.69 -20.03
C GLU A 17 16.53 -23.33 -19.38
N VAL A 18 15.40 -22.77 -18.94
CA VAL A 18 15.34 -21.49 -18.23
C VAL A 18 15.30 -21.74 -16.73
N VAL A 19 16.30 -21.22 -16.03
CA VAL A 19 16.42 -21.30 -14.56
C VAL A 19 16.03 -19.97 -13.93
N MET A 20 15.15 -20.05 -12.93
CA MET A 20 14.67 -18.91 -12.15
C MET A 20 14.74 -19.22 -10.66
N ASN A 21 15.35 -18.32 -9.90
CA ASN A 21 15.42 -18.45 -8.43
C ASN A 21 14.66 -17.30 -7.78
N TYR A 22 13.73 -17.65 -6.90
CA TYR A 22 12.97 -16.71 -6.08
C TYR A 22 13.45 -16.82 -4.64
N HIS A 23 14.07 -15.77 -4.13
CA HIS A 23 14.56 -15.73 -2.76
C HIS A 23 13.55 -15.05 -1.85
N CYS A 24 13.62 -15.32 -0.54
CA CYS A 24 12.88 -14.52 0.43
C CYS A 24 13.05 -13.01 0.17
N CYS A 25 11.94 -12.26 0.22
CA CYS A 25 11.92 -10.81 0.02
C CYS A 25 12.83 -10.06 0.99
N ARG A 26 13.10 -10.62 2.17
CA ARG A 26 13.96 -10.03 3.19
C ARG A 26 15.44 -10.42 3.07
N SER A 27 15.75 -11.44 2.26
CA SER A 27 17.12 -11.93 2.07
C SER A 27 18.02 -10.85 1.46
N GLY A 28 19.26 -10.80 1.93
CA GLY A 28 20.33 -9.95 1.42
C GLY A 28 20.45 -8.61 2.15
N THR A 29 21.31 -7.75 1.61
CA THR A 29 21.60 -6.43 2.16
C THR A 29 20.80 -5.35 1.46
N TYR A 30 20.48 -4.29 2.22
CA TYR A 30 19.92 -3.08 1.66
C TYR A 30 20.99 -2.34 0.84
N LYS A 31 20.62 -1.91 -0.37
CA LYS A 31 21.45 -1.04 -1.19
C LYS A 31 20.79 0.33 -1.24
N GLN A 32 21.45 1.33 -0.69
CA GLN A 32 21.01 2.72 -0.78
C GLN A 32 20.92 3.13 -2.25
N LYS A 33 19.88 3.92 -2.56
CA LYS A 33 19.69 4.53 -3.88
C LYS A 33 19.64 6.05 -3.71
N GLY A 34 20.28 6.79 -4.61
CA GLY A 34 20.34 8.26 -4.58
C GLY A 34 21.63 8.80 -3.98
N LYS A 35 21.65 10.11 -3.69
CA LYS A 35 22.85 10.84 -3.24
C LYS A 35 23.17 10.68 -1.74
N GLY A 36 22.41 9.88 -0.99
CA GLY A 36 22.62 9.70 0.46
C GLY A 36 22.25 10.91 1.33
N LEU A 37 21.53 11.90 0.79
CA LEU A 37 21.13 13.12 1.51
C LEU A 37 20.03 12.89 2.55
N MET A 38 19.32 11.76 2.46
CA MET A 38 18.23 11.42 3.36
C MET A 38 18.61 10.20 4.20
N ASN A 39 18.37 10.30 5.50
CA ASN A 39 18.49 9.16 6.40
C ASN A 39 17.48 8.06 6.08
N LEU A 40 17.82 6.84 6.47
CA LEU A 40 16.87 5.73 6.42
C LEU A 40 15.66 6.05 7.31
N LYS A 41 14.50 5.49 6.96
CA LYS A 41 13.30 5.59 7.82
C LYS A 41 13.60 4.96 9.19
N SER A 42 12.87 5.39 10.22
CA SER A 42 12.94 4.80 11.57
C SER A 42 12.72 3.29 11.57
N GLN A 43 11.81 2.80 10.72
CA GLN A 43 11.55 1.37 10.49
C GLN A 43 12.73 0.62 9.83
N GLY A 44 13.74 1.34 9.35
CA GLY A 44 14.88 0.75 8.66
C GLY A 44 14.53 0.14 7.30
N SER A 45 15.25 -0.93 6.95
CA SER A 45 15.09 -1.65 5.70
C SER A 45 14.37 -2.97 5.90
N ALA A 46 13.55 -3.38 4.95
CA ALA A 46 12.96 -4.72 4.93
C ALA A 46 13.98 -5.85 4.72
N LYS A 47 15.26 -5.53 4.51
CA LYS A 47 16.36 -6.46 4.29
C LYS A 47 17.08 -6.78 5.59
N ILE A 48 17.29 -8.07 5.87
CA ILE A 48 17.91 -8.55 7.11
C ILE A 48 19.43 -8.39 7.16
N GLY A 49 20.07 -8.02 6.05
CA GLY A 49 21.53 -7.92 5.95
C GLY A 49 22.24 -9.27 5.73
N ILE A 50 21.55 -10.38 5.96
CA ILE A 50 22.06 -11.76 5.83
C ILE A 50 21.28 -12.52 4.74
N SER A 51 21.86 -13.60 4.22
CA SER A 51 21.18 -14.51 3.29
C SER A 51 20.22 -15.44 4.03
N CYS A 52 18.93 -15.37 3.68
CA CYS A 52 17.93 -16.34 4.14
C CYS A 52 17.96 -17.60 3.26
N PRO A 53 17.93 -18.83 3.84
CA PRO A 53 17.92 -20.07 3.07
C PRO A 53 16.61 -20.35 2.33
N ALA A 54 15.52 -19.66 2.69
CA ALA A 54 14.24 -19.84 2.03
C ALA A 54 14.28 -19.39 0.57
N VAL A 55 14.05 -20.34 -0.34
CA VAL A 55 14.18 -20.13 -1.79
C VAL A 55 13.25 -21.06 -2.56
N ILE A 56 12.76 -20.58 -3.70
CA ILE A 56 12.07 -21.39 -4.72
C ILE A 56 12.99 -21.45 -5.93
N LYS A 57 13.40 -22.65 -6.32
CA LYS A 57 14.20 -22.87 -7.53
C LYS A 57 13.30 -23.47 -8.59
N VAL A 58 13.18 -22.79 -9.71
CA VAL A 58 12.35 -23.20 -10.85
C VAL A 58 13.28 -23.49 -12.03
N ARG A 59 13.10 -24.66 -12.64
CA ARG A 59 13.67 -25.01 -13.94
C ARG A 59 12.53 -25.24 -14.91
N GLN A 60 12.56 -24.52 -16.00
CA GLN A 60 11.55 -24.59 -17.04
C GLN A 60 12.22 -25.07 -18.32
N SER A 61 11.77 -26.22 -18.80
CA SER A 61 12.06 -26.76 -20.12
C SER A 61 10.87 -26.47 -21.04
N THR A 62 10.95 -26.84 -22.32
CA THR A 62 9.84 -26.66 -23.28
C THR A 62 8.56 -27.39 -22.87
N GLU A 63 8.69 -28.59 -22.28
CA GLU A 63 7.57 -29.46 -21.94
C GLU A 63 7.25 -29.50 -20.45
N ASN A 64 8.22 -29.21 -19.58
CA ASN A 64 8.12 -29.48 -18.15
C ASN A 64 8.61 -28.31 -17.29
N VAL A 65 8.00 -28.18 -16.10
CA VAL A 65 8.41 -27.22 -15.07
C VAL A 65 8.70 -27.95 -13.78
N VAL A 66 9.96 -27.91 -13.34
CA VAL A 66 10.42 -28.51 -12.09
C VAL A 66 10.62 -27.41 -11.05
N VAL A 67 9.95 -27.55 -9.90
CA VAL A 67 10.01 -26.59 -8.80
C VAL A 67 10.53 -27.26 -7.54
N HIS A 68 11.62 -26.73 -6.99
CA HIS A 68 12.10 -27.08 -5.65
C HIS A 68 11.79 -25.97 -4.67
N TYR A 69 10.97 -26.28 -3.68
CA TYR A 69 10.51 -25.34 -2.67
C TYR A 69 11.18 -25.58 -1.32
N PHE A 70 11.90 -24.56 -0.82
CA PHE A 70 12.53 -24.58 0.49
C PHE A 70 11.85 -23.52 1.40
N PRO A 71 10.85 -23.92 2.22
CA PRO A 71 10.05 -22.97 3.01
C PRO A 71 10.75 -22.42 4.25
N LYS A 72 11.78 -23.10 4.74
CA LYS A 72 12.34 -22.83 6.07
C LYS A 72 13.11 -21.51 6.06
N HIS A 73 12.59 -20.52 6.78
CA HIS A 73 13.32 -19.30 7.10
C HIS A 73 14.19 -19.56 8.32
N GLN A 74 15.48 -19.22 8.22
CA GLN A 74 16.39 -19.18 9.36
C GLN A 74 16.93 -17.77 9.52
N ASN A 75 17.30 -17.42 10.75
CA ASN A 75 17.90 -16.14 11.12
C ASN A 75 16.97 -14.92 10.99
N HIS A 76 15.66 -15.14 10.80
CA HIS A 76 14.67 -14.07 10.94
C HIS A 76 13.26 -14.60 11.15
N GLU A 77 12.45 -13.79 11.83
CA GLU A 77 11.03 -14.02 12.04
C GLU A 77 10.18 -13.23 11.04
N THR A 78 8.86 -13.39 11.17
CA THR A 78 7.87 -12.62 10.41
C THR A 78 7.64 -11.28 11.09
N GLN A 79 8.36 -10.24 10.67
CA GLN A 79 8.07 -8.87 11.13
C GLN A 79 6.91 -8.29 10.34
N LEU A 80 5.78 -8.05 11.02
CA LEU A 80 4.54 -7.57 10.41
C LEU A 80 4.73 -6.25 9.66
N GLU A 81 5.53 -5.33 10.20
CA GLU A 81 5.79 -4.00 9.65
C GLU A 81 6.34 -4.01 8.21
N HIS A 82 7.09 -5.05 7.84
CA HIS A 82 7.69 -5.19 6.51
C HIS A 82 6.80 -5.97 5.53
N LEU A 83 5.64 -6.44 5.98
CA LEU A 83 4.65 -7.05 5.11
C LEU A 83 3.87 -5.97 4.36
N ARG A 84 3.43 -6.31 3.16
CA ARG A 84 2.47 -5.49 2.42
C ARG A 84 1.07 -5.79 2.92
N LEU A 85 0.20 -4.79 2.92
CA LEU A 85 -1.24 -5.02 3.06
C LEU A 85 -1.73 -5.95 1.95
N SER A 86 -2.66 -6.83 2.30
CA SER A 86 -3.27 -7.72 1.32
C SER A 86 -4.07 -6.91 0.30
N GLU A 87 -4.28 -7.46 -0.90
CA GLU A 87 -5.04 -6.77 -1.93
C GLU A 87 -6.49 -6.53 -1.50
N SER A 88 -7.11 -7.50 -0.83
CA SER A 88 -8.44 -7.39 -0.24
C SER A 88 -8.53 -6.29 0.81
N ASP A 89 -7.53 -6.17 1.69
CA ASP A 89 -7.51 -5.09 2.68
C ASP A 89 -7.40 -3.74 1.98
N ARG A 90 -6.53 -3.65 0.96
CA ARG A 90 -6.33 -2.40 0.22
C ARG A 90 -7.59 -1.97 -0.53
N THR A 91 -8.33 -2.90 -1.12
CA THR A 91 -9.59 -2.58 -1.82
C THR A 91 -10.68 -2.19 -0.84
N ALA A 92 -10.80 -2.87 0.31
CA ALA A 92 -11.75 -2.50 1.37
C ALA A 92 -11.46 -1.09 1.93
N ILE A 93 -10.18 -0.80 2.21
CA ILE A 93 -9.73 0.53 2.64
C ILE A 93 -10.03 1.58 1.55
N ALA A 94 -9.74 1.27 0.29
CA ALA A 94 -10.01 2.17 -0.83
C ALA A 94 -11.52 2.48 -0.98
N GLY A 95 -12.39 1.49 -0.77
CA GLY A 95 -13.85 1.68 -0.77
C GLY A 95 -14.31 2.71 0.26
N LYS A 96 -13.94 2.50 1.54
CA LYS A 96 -14.24 3.43 2.64
C LYS A 96 -13.66 4.83 2.40
N LEU A 97 -12.48 4.93 1.79
CA LEU A 97 -11.87 6.23 1.45
C LEU A 97 -12.60 6.96 0.31
N LYS A 98 -13.29 6.25 -0.60
CA LYS A 98 -14.12 6.86 -1.65
C LYS A 98 -15.41 7.45 -1.12
N GLU A 99 -15.95 6.89 -0.03
CA GLU A 99 -17.13 7.42 0.67
C GLU A 99 -16.84 8.75 1.38
N GLY A 100 -15.57 9.17 1.43
CA GLY A 100 -15.22 10.49 1.89
C GLY A 100 -14.88 10.60 3.38
N VAL A 101 -14.73 9.47 4.06
CA VAL A 101 -14.36 9.43 5.48
C VAL A 101 -13.01 10.12 5.69
N SER A 102 -12.94 10.98 6.71
CA SER A 102 -11.69 11.68 7.04
C SER A 102 -10.61 10.69 7.49
N GLU A 103 -9.34 10.97 7.19
CA GLU A 103 -8.25 10.01 7.46
C GLU A 103 -8.09 9.66 8.94
N ASN A 104 -8.38 10.60 9.84
CA ASN A 104 -8.25 10.38 11.28
C ASN A 104 -9.36 9.46 11.81
N ILE A 105 -10.61 9.69 11.38
CA ILE A 105 -11.76 8.84 11.73
C ILE A 105 -11.52 7.44 11.18
N PHE A 106 -11.12 7.35 9.92
CA PHE A 106 -10.82 6.07 9.27
C PHE A 106 -9.74 5.26 10.00
N LEU A 107 -8.68 5.91 10.51
CA LEU A 107 -7.67 5.24 11.34
C LEU A 107 -8.22 4.76 12.68
N GLN A 108 -9.16 5.49 13.29
CA GLN A 108 -9.85 5.05 14.50
C GLN A 108 -10.73 3.84 14.21
N ASP A 109 -11.55 3.89 13.17
CA ASP A 109 -12.44 2.79 12.76
C ASP A 109 -11.64 1.51 12.48
N ILE A 110 -10.53 1.61 11.74
CA ILE A 110 -9.64 0.46 11.53
C ILE A 110 -9.17 -0.10 12.85
N ARG A 111 -8.78 0.77 13.80
CA ARG A 111 -8.24 0.33 15.09
C ARG A 111 -9.27 -0.39 15.94
N GLU A 112 -10.54 0.01 15.84
CA GLU A 112 -11.66 -0.65 16.51
C GLU A 112 -11.99 -2.01 15.85
N GLU A 113 -11.81 -2.13 14.54
CA GLU A 113 -11.98 -3.39 13.81
C GLU A 113 -10.81 -4.38 13.95
N ILE A 114 -9.72 -4.02 14.62
CA ILE A 114 -8.56 -4.89 14.78
C ILE A 114 -8.88 -6.05 15.71
N THR A 115 -8.73 -7.26 15.18
CA THR A 115 -8.67 -8.52 15.92
C THR A 115 -7.22 -8.98 16.06
N VAL A 116 -6.98 -9.96 16.93
CA VAL A 116 -5.63 -10.54 17.17
C VAL A 116 -4.99 -11.11 15.89
N ASP A 117 -5.79 -11.52 14.90
CA ASP A 117 -5.34 -12.07 13.62
C ASP A 117 -5.29 -11.02 12.48
N SER A 118 -5.40 -9.73 12.80
CA SER A 118 -5.40 -8.67 11.78
C SER A 118 -4.03 -8.43 11.12
N GLY A 119 -2.96 -9.08 11.59
CA GLY A 119 -1.65 -9.11 10.94
C GLY A 119 -1.11 -7.72 10.58
N ARG A 120 -0.83 -7.46 9.30
CA ARG A 120 -0.32 -6.16 8.84
C ARG A 120 -1.33 -5.02 9.01
N LYS A 121 -2.64 -5.30 9.00
CA LYS A 121 -3.71 -4.28 9.15
C LYS A 121 -3.58 -3.53 10.48
N MET A 122 -3.00 -4.16 11.50
CA MET A 122 -2.80 -3.55 12.82
C MET A 122 -1.86 -2.34 12.82
N LEU A 123 -0.95 -2.28 11.85
CA LEU A 123 0.11 -1.28 11.77
C LEU A 123 -0.16 -0.25 10.66
N ILE A 124 -1.43 0.00 10.31
CA ILE A 124 -1.78 0.97 9.27
C ILE A 124 -1.47 2.38 9.75
N GLU A 125 -0.71 3.11 8.94
CA GLU A 125 -0.39 4.52 9.18
C GLU A 125 -0.99 5.44 8.10
N LYS A 126 -0.98 6.76 8.36
CA LYS A 126 -1.37 7.78 7.38
C LYS A 126 -0.64 7.63 6.04
N LYS A 127 0.62 7.16 6.07
CA LYS A 127 1.39 6.93 4.86
C LYS A 127 0.79 5.82 4.00
N ASP A 128 0.25 4.76 4.62
CA ASP A 128 -0.42 3.67 3.91
C ASP A 128 -1.69 4.19 3.22
N ILE A 129 -2.49 5.00 3.93
CA ILE A 129 -3.68 5.66 3.37
C ILE A 129 -3.32 6.50 2.15
N HIS A 130 -2.30 7.35 2.27
CA HIS A 130 -1.84 8.18 1.15
C HIS A 130 -1.39 7.34 -0.05
N ASN A 131 -0.65 6.25 0.18
CA ASN A 131 -0.23 5.35 -0.90
C ASN A 131 -1.43 4.67 -1.55
N ILE A 132 -2.43 4.24 -0.77
CA ILE A 132 -3.67 3.64 -1.29
C ILE A 132 -4.46 4.67 -2.11
N LYS A 133 -4.64 5.90 -1.61
CA LYS A 133 -5.31 6.97 -2.36
C LYS A 133 -4.66 7.19 -3.72
N ARG A 134 -3.33 7.30 -3.75
CA ARG A 134 -2.57 7.45 -4.99
C ARG A 134 -2.78 6.26 -5.93
N ASP A 135 -2.62 5.04 -5.42
CA ASP A 135 -2.66 3.82 -6.25
C ASP A 135 -4.06 3.53 -6.81
N PHE A 136 -5.12 3.92 -6.09
CA PHE A 136 -6.52 3.81 -6.53
C PHE A 136 -7.06 5.08 -7.19
N ASN A 137 -6.20 6.07 -7.44
CA ASN A 137 -6.57 7.39 -7.97
C ASN A 137 -7.75 8.03 -7.23
N ILE A 138 -7.81 7.84 -5.91
CA ILE A 138 -8.78 8.48 -5.03
C ILE A 138 -8.27 9.89 -4.80
N ASN A 139 -8.61 10.77 -5.74
CA ASN A 139 -8.54 12.20 -5.51
C ASN A 139 -9.56 12.49 -4.42
N GLY A 140 -9.08 12.57 -3.16
CA GLY A 140 -9.90 13.02 -2.04
C GLY A 140 -10.62 14.29 -2.45
N TYR A 141 -11.87 14.47 -1.98
CA TYR A 141 -12.74 15.59 -2.32
C TYR A 141 -11.92 16.77 -2.75
N VAL A 142 -12.10 17.19 -4.01
CA VAL A 142 -11.41 18.35 -4.57
C VAL A 142 -11.52 19.44 -3.53
N LYS A 143 -10.47 19.63 -2.73
CA LYS A 143 -10.37 20.73 -1.80
C LYS A 143 -10.13 21.90 -2.73
N ARG A 144 -11.24 22.43 -3.26
CA ARG A 144 -11.25 23.46 -4.30
C ARG A 144 -10.49 24.68 -3.79
N HIS A 145 -10.43 24.85 -2.47
CA HIS A 145 -9.70 25.91 -1.83
C HIS A 145 -9.14 25.53 -0.45
N GLY A 146 -8.00 26.14 -0.06
CA GLY A 146 -7.35 25.93 1.25
C GLY A 146 -8.25 26.27 2.45
N MET A 147 -9.13 27.27 2.31
CA MET A 147 -10.16 27.63 3.29
C MET A 147 -11.44 26.83 3.06
N ASP A 148 -11.91 26.18 4.12
CA ASP A 148 -13.05 25.27 4.08
C ASP A 148 -14.34 25.94 3.61
N ALA A 149 -14.69 27.11 4.18
CA ALA A 149 -15.87 27.88 3.79
C ALA A 149 -15.91 28.25 2.29
N VAL A 150 -14.74 28.45 1.67
CA VAL A 150 -14.62 28.74 0.24
C VAL A 150 -14.76 27.46 -0.59
N SER A 151 -14.18 26.36 -0.12
CA SER A 151 -14.28 25.06 -0.79
C SER A 151 -15.74 24.57 -0.83
N VAL A 152 -16.46 24.69 0.29
CA VAL A 152 -17.89 24.32 0.39
C VAL A 152 -18.74 25.22 -0.53
N LYS A 153 -18.47 26.54 -0.56
CA LYS A 153 -19.16 27.46 -1.46
C LYS A 153 -18.97 27.06 -2.93
N LEU A 154 -17.73 26.82 -3.34
CA LEU A 154 -17.41 26.43 -4.71
C LEU A 154 -18.12 25.12 -5.10
N TRP A 155 -18.16 24.14 -4.19
CA TRP A 155 -18.89 22.90 -4.41
C TRP A 155 -20.40 23.14 -4.57
N ALA A 156 -21.00 23.94 -3.68
CA ALA A 156 -22.42 24.27 -3.74
C ALA A 156 -22.80 25.00 -5.05
N GLU A 157 -21.98 25.94 -5.51
CA GLU A 157 -22.16 26.60 -6.81
C GLU A 157 -22.02 25.62 -7.98
N GLY A 158 -21.07 24.68 -7.90
CA GLY A 158 -20.92 23.63 -8.90
C GLY A 158 -22.15 22.71 -8.99
N MET A 159 -22.76 22.36 -7.86
CA MET A 159 -23.96 21.53 -7.82
C MET A 159 -25.21 22.26 -8.31
N LYS A 160 -25.32 23.57 -8.09
CA LYS A 160 -26.41 24.40 -8.67
C LYS A 160 -26.41 24.39 -10.20
N ASN A 161 -25.23 24.26 -10.81
CA ASN A 161 -25.07 24.24 -12.26
C ASN A 161 -25.22 22.82 -12.85
N ASN A 162 -25.40 21.80 -12.02
CA ASN A 162 -25.57 20.42 -12.46
C ASN A 162 -27.06 20.08 -12.56
N GLY A 163 -27.46 19.25 -13.53
CA GLY A 163 -28.86 18.91 -13.78
C GLY A 163 -29.57 18.18 -12.62
N GLU A 164 -28.78 17.56 -11.74
CA GLU A 164 -29.23 16.88 -10.52
C GLU A 164 -28.90 17.72 -9.27
N ASN A 165 -29.42 18.95 -9.21
CA ASN A 165 -29.20 19.82 -8.07
C ASN A 165 -30.03 19.36 -6.84
N CYS A 166 -29.36 18.86 -5.80
CA CYS A 166 -29.98 18.49 -4.53
C CYS A 166 -29.95 19.61 -3.46
N ILE A 167 -29.42 20.79 -3.78
CA ILE A 167 -29.24 21.88 -2.83
C ILE A 167 -30.49 22.76 -2.79
N VAL A 168 -31.27 22.64 -1.71
CA VAL A 168 -32.46 23.46 -1.44
C VAL A 168 -32.07 24.84 -0.90
N PHE A 169 -31.11 24.90 0.02
CA PHE A 169 -30.65 26.15 0.62
C PHE A 169 -29.18 26.05 1.04
N PHE A 170 -28.40 27.10 0.77
CA PHE A 170 -27.00 27.20 1.17
C PHE A 170 -26.75 28.59 1.77
N GLN A 171 -26.30 28.65 3.03
CA GLN A 171 -25.95 29.89 3.73
C GLN A 171 -24.49 29.85 4.18
N ARG A 172 -23.80 30.97 4.05
CA ARG A 172 -22.43 31.11 4.56
C ARG A 172 -22.45 31.29 6.07
N ALA A 173 -21.64 30.50 6.78
CA ALA A 173 -21.40 30.69 8.19
C ALA A 173 -20.89 32.12 8.45
N GLY A 174 -21.58 32.85 9.32
CA GLY A 174 -21.24 34.24 9.69
C GLY A 174 -22.15 35.33 9.13
N THR A 175 -23.17 34.99 8.34
CA THR A 175 -24.18 35.98 7.89
C THR A 175 -25.39 35.91 8.82
N ILE A 176 -25.49 36.85 9.76
CA ILE A 176 -26.70 37.07 10.58
C ILE A 176 -27.78 37.58 9.63
N ARG A 177 -28.99 37.01 9.71
CA ARG A 177 -30.15 37.49 8.95
C ARG A 177 -30.67 38.76 9.63
N GLU A 178 -30.75 39.86 8.89
CA GLU A 178 -31.63 40.98 9.21
C GLU A 178 -33.09 40.63 8.90
#